data_AF-A0A416VYW0-F1
#
_entry.id   AF-A0A416VYW0-F1
#
_cell.length_a   1.000
_cell.length_b   1.000
_cell.length_c   1.000
_cell.angle_alpha   90.00
_cell.angle_beta   90.00
_cell.angle_gamma   90.00
#
_symmetry.space_group_name_H-M   'P 1'
#
loop_
_entity.id
_entity.type
_entity.pdbx_description
1 polymer ?
#
loop_
_entity_poly.entity_id
_entity_poly.type
_entity_poly.pdbx_seq_one_letter_code
_entity_poly.pdbx_strand_id
1 'polypeptide(L)' 'MKKAKGYYVQISKSKKFKKVLVKKYVKKVSFTIKGKKLKNKKKLYVRAKSYVLKGKIKIYSKKWSKVKKVKIRR' A
#
# COMPACT_ATOMS: atom_id res chain seq x y z
N MET A 1 22.24 5.19 -8.34
CA MET A 1 20.80 4.96 -8.07
C MET A 1 20.55 4.80 -6.58
N LYS A 2 19.71 5.64 -5.95
CA LYS A 2 19.28 5.40 -4.55
C LYS A 2 18.29 4.22 -4.53
N LYS A 3 18.72 3.05 -4.05
CA LYS A 3 17.87 1.86 -3.89
C LYS A 3 16.72 2.16 -2.91
N ALA A 4 15.51 1.72 -3.26
CA ALA A 4 14.35 1.84 -2.36
C ALA A 4 14.58 1.02 -1.08
N LYS A 5 14.28 1.60 0.08
CA LYS A 5 14.38 0.89 1.36
C LYS A 5 13.12 0.08 1.69
N GLY A 6 12.00 0.44 1.06
CA GLY A 6 10.75 -0.28 1.17
C GLY A 6 9.61 0.43 0.46
N TYR A 7 8.39 0.03 0.79
CA TYR A 7 7.16 0.49 0.17
C TYR A 7 6.15 0.95 1.22
N TYR A 8 5.43 2.00 0.87
CA TYR A 8 4.25 2.45 1.57
C TYR A 8 3.01 2.03 0.77
N VAL A 9 2.20 1.18 1.38
CA VAL A 9 1.03 0.54 0.75
C VAL A 9 -0.24 1.08 1.39
N GLN A 10 -1.21 1.40 0.53
CA GLN A 10 -2.54 1.83 0.93
C GLN A 10 -3.61 0.90 0.35
N ILE A 11 -4.61 0.60 1.16
CA ILE A 11 -5.78 -0.17 0.76
C ILE A 11 -7.05 0.64 1.05
N SER A 12 -7.94 0.72 0.06
CA SER A 12 -9.22 1.43 0.16
C SER A 12 -10.34 0.64 -0.52
N LYS A 13 -11.59 1.03 -0.24
CA LYS A 13 -12.76 0.59 -1.02
C LYS A 13 -12.99 1.45 -2.27
N SER A 14 -12.42 2.66 -2.33
CA SER A 14 -12.59 3.58 -3.45
C SER A 14 -11.30 3.70 -4.26
N LYS A 15 -11.42 3.70 -5.60
CA LYS A 15 -10.29 3.85 -6.53
C LYS A 15 -9.54 5.18 -6.36
N LYS A 16 -10.23 6.22 -5.86
CA LYS A 16 -9.64 7.55 -5.59
C LYS A 16 -8.98 7.63 -4.20
N PHE A 17 -9.08 6.58 -3.38
CA PHE A 17 -8.50 6.51 -2.03
C PHE A 17 -8.93 7.64 -1.08
N LYS A 18 -10.13 8.22 -1.26
CA LYS A 18 -10.68 9.26 -0.37
C LYS A 18 -10.64 8.85 1.12
N LYS A 19 -11.01 7.58 1.41
CA LYS A 19 -10.90 6.97 2.74
C LYS A 19 -10.02 5.72 2.68
N VAL A 20 -8.85 5.78 3.33
CA VAL A 20 -7.89 4.66 3.38
C VAL A 20 -8.21 3.78 4.59
N LEU A 21 -8.42 2.48 4.36
CA LEU A 21 -8.71 1.50 5.41
C LEU A 21 -7.44 1.01 6.11
N VAL A 22 -6.38 0.81 5.32
CA VAL A 22 -5.11 0.29 5.81
C VAL A 22 -3.98 1.09 5.19
N LYS A 23 -3.06 1.53 6.04
CA LYS A 23 -1.78 2.14 5.70
C LYS A 23 -0.70 1.22 6.26
N LYS A 24 0.22 0.72 5.43
CA LYS A 24 1.28 -0.18 5.90
C LYS A 24 2.62 0.15 5.24
N TYR A 25 3.68 0.04 6.03
CA TYR A 25 5.05 0.12 5.55
C TYR A 25 5.63 -1.29 5.47
N VAL A 26 6.25 -1.64 4.36
CA VAL A 26 6.83 -2.96 4.14
C VAL A 26 8.22 -2.82 3.54
N LYS A 27 9.17 -3.61 4.03
CA LYS A 27 10.54 -3.63 3.48
C LYS A 27 10.65 -4.59 2.29
N LYS A 28 9.90 -5.70 2.35
CA LYS A 28 9.91 -6.77 1.34
C LYS A 28 8.92 -6.47 0.21
N VAL A 29 9.17 -7.11 -0.94
CA VAL A 29 8.31 -7.01 -2.14
C VAL A 29 7.01 -7.80 -1.96
N SER A 30 7.08 -9.00 -1.36
CA SER A 30 5.94 -9.85 -1.04
C SER A 30 5.65 -9.85 0.46
N PHE A 31 4.36 -9.79 0.82
CA PHE A 31 3.91 -9.81 2.20
C PHE A 31 2.41 -10.13 2.30
N THR A 32 2.00 -10.69 3.44
CA THR A 32 0.59 -11.00 3.72
C THR A 32 0.00 -9.96 4.66
N ILE A 33 -1.24 -9.52 4.38
CA ILE A 33 -2.01 -8.65 5.29
C ILE A 33 -3.24 -9.41 5.76
N LYS A 34 -3.31 -9.66 7.08
CA LYS A 34 -4.50 -10.14 7.77
C LYS A 34 -5.14 -8.98 8.54
N GLY A 35 -6.47 -8.91 8.60
CA GLY A 35 -7.15 -7.92 9.43
C GLY A 35 -8.66 -7.87 9.26
N LYS A 36 -9.37 -7.67 10.38
CA LYS A 36 -10.85 -7.53 10.42
C LYS A 36 -11.35 -6.41 9.50
N LYS A 37 -10.57 -5.33 9.31
CA LYS A 37 -10.90 -4.18 8.44
C LYS A 37 -11.05 -4.55 6.95
N LEU A 38 -10.40 -5.63 6.52
CA LEU A 38 -10.45 -6.14 5.15
C LEU A 38 -11.47 -7.29 4.99
N LYS A 39 -11.78 -7.99 6.09
CA LYS A 39 -12.75 -9.09 6.13
C LYS A 39 -14.12 -8.60 5.61
N ASN A 40 -14.79 -9.44 4.85
CA ASN A 40 -16.11 -9.21 4.24
C ASN A 40 -16.19 -8.07 3.20
N LYS A 41 -15.07 -7.56 2.68
CA LYS A 41 -15.08 -6.55 1.60
C LYS A 41 -14.96 -7.22 0.23
N LYS A 42 -16.05 -7.18 -0.56
CA LYS A 42 -16.12 -7.78 -1.91
C LYS A 42 -15.08 -7.20 -2.89
N LYS A 43 -14.77 -5.90 -2.79
CA LYS A 43 -13.89 -5.16 -3.70
C LYS A 43 -12.98 -4.21 -2.92
N LEU A 44 -11.69 -4.23 -3.23
CA LEU A 44 -10.67 -3.35 -2.67
C LEU A 44 -9.76 -2.81 -3.77
N TYR A 45 -9.12 -1.68 -3.48
CA TYR A 45 -8.13 -1.04 -4.33
C TYR A 45 -6.84 -0.88 -3.55
N VAL A 46 -5.74 -1.24 -4.20
CA VAL A 46 -4.40 -1.20 -3.63
C VAL A 46 -3.50 -0.33 -4.50
N ARG A 47 -2.70 0.50 -3.85
CA ARG A 47 -1.60 1.24 -4.48
C ARG A 47 -0.40 1.26 -3.54
N ALA A 48 0.78 1.39 -4.12
CA ALA A 48 2.02 1.47 -3.36
C ALA A 48 2.91 2.59 -3.91
N LYS A 49 3.78 3.13 -3.07
CA LYS A 49 4.91 3.97 -3.50
C LYS A 49 6.16 3.56 -2.75
N SER A 50 7.32 3.65 -3.41
CA SER A 50 8.59 3.40 -2.76
C SER A 50 8.95 4.52 -1.79
N TYR A 51 9.76 4.20 -0.78
CA TYR A 51 10.43 5.19 0.05
C TYR A 51 11.91 4.86 0.18
N VAL A 52 12.71 5.91 0.35
CA VAL A 52 14.12 5.84 0.75
C VAL A 52 14.26 6.46 2.14
N LEU A 53 15.35 6.12 2.84
CA LEU A 53 15.70 6.75 4.10
C LEU A 53 16.81 7.78 3.87
N LYS A 54 16.65 8.98 4.40
CA LYS A 54 17.72 9.97 4.57
C LYS A 54 17.88 10.16 6.07
N GLY A 55 18.81 9.40 6.67
CA GLY A 55 18.88 9.23 8.12
C GLY A 55 17.59 8.58 8.66
N LYS A 56 16.94 9.23 9.62
CA LYS A 56 15.68 8.77 10.24
C LYS A 56 14.41 9.16 9.43
N ILE A 57 14.54 10.01 8.41
CA ILE A 57 13.42 10.55 7.64
C ILE A 57 13.09 9.65 6.43
N LYS A 58 11.80 9.32 6.25
CA LYS A 58 11.29 8.60 5.07
C LYS A 58 10.93 9.58 3.96
N ILE A 59 11.65 9.50 2.85
CA ILE A 59 11.35 10.27 1.64
C ILE A 59 10.62 9.36 0.66
N TYR A 60 9.40 9.74 0.28
CA TYR A 60 8.56 8.96 -0.62
C TYR A 60 8.80 9.33 -2.08
N SER A 61 8.57 8.38 -2.99
CA SER A 61 8.44 8.70 -4.41
C SER A 61 7.27 9.66 -4.66
N LYS A 62 7.46 10.58 -5.61
CA LYS A 62 6.41 11.50 -6.07
C LYS A 62 5.24 10.73 -6.71
N LYS A 63 5.54 9.66 -7.45
CA LYS A 63 4.55 8.87 -8.19
C LYS A 63 4.07 7.66 -7.37
N TRP A 64 2.77 7.39 -7.47
CA TRP A 64 2.18 6.15 -7.02
C TRP A 64 2.28 5.08 -8.10
N SER A 65 2.24 3.81 -7.69
CA SER A 65 2.01 2.70 -8.60
C SER A 65 0.62 2.80 -9.23
N LYS A 66 0.45 2.10 -10.36
CA LYS A 66 -0.88 1.85 -10.93
C LYS A 66 -1.78 1.22 -9.88
N VAL A 67 -3.01 1.72 -9.78
CA VAL A 67 -4.00 1.19 -8.84
C VAL A 67 -4.47 -0.18 -9.31
N LYS A 68 -4.38 -1.19 -8.45
CA LYS A 68 -4.91 -2.52 -8.71
C LYS A 68 -6.18 -2.77 -7.91
N LYS A 69 -7.16 -3.38 -8.58
CA LYS A 69 -8.42 -3.84 -7.98
C LYS A 69 -8.25 -5.29 -7.55
N VAL A 70 -8.67 -5.60 -6.32
CA VAL A 70 -8.62 -6.93 -5.73
C VAL A 70 -10.02 -7.32 -5.29
N LYS A 71 -10.45 -8.54 -5.64
CA LYS A 71 -11.66 -9.18 -5.11
C LYS A 71 -11.21 -10.18 -4.05
N ILE A 72 -11.79 -10.09 -2.85
CA ILE A 72 -11.57 -11.10 -1.81
C ILE A 72 -12.56 -12.23 -2.08
N ARG A 73 -12.04 -13.43 -2.31
CA ARG A 73 -12.82 -14.67 -2.31
C ARG A 73 -13.05 -15.07 -0.84
N ARG A 74 -14.24 -15.59 -0.56
CA ARG A 74 -14.61 -16.03 0.78
C ARG A 74 -14.16 -17.46 0.99
#